data_AF-A0A945XZE9-F1
#
_entry.id   AF-A0A945XZE9-F1
#
_cell.length_a   1.000
_cell.length_b   1.000
_cell.length_c   1.000
_cell.angle_alpha   90.00
_cell.angle_beta   90.00
_cell.angle_gamma   90.00
#
_symmetry.space_group_name_H-M   'P 1'
#
loop_
_entity.id
_entity.type
_entity.pdbx_description
1 polymer ?
#
loop_
_entity_poly.entity_id
_entity_poly.type
_entity_poly.pdbx_seq_one_letter_code
_entity_poly.pdbx_strand_id
1 'polypeptide(L)' 'MPEFLTDWGLLVITFVPLAGALLMMLIPQENEETHKQVSLLASLLALALGVWYLFDFNYGAAGSLQYVVDENWIDVINSR' A
#
# COMPACT_ATOMS: atom_id res chain seq x y z
N MET A 1 7.38 -15.68 -2.79
CA MET A 1 7.66 -14.24 -2.81
C MET A 1 7.98 -13.76 -4.21
N PRO A 2 6.97 -13.19 -4.90
CA PRO A 2 7.14 -12.34 -6.08
C PRO A 2 8.00 -11.13 -5.75
N GLU A 3 8.90 -10.76 -6.67
CA GLU A 3 9.80 -9.58 -6.56
C GLU A 3 9.03 -8.29 -6.26
N PHE A 4 7.84 -8.12 -6.85
CA PHE A 4 6.97 -6.97 -6.61
C PHE A 4 6.61 -6.79 -5.12
N LEU A 5 6.25 -7.86 -4.41
CA LEU A 5 5.77 -7.76 -3.02
C LEU A 5 6.88 -7.39 -2.04
N THR A 6 8.14 -7.71 -2.37
CA THR A 6 9.33 -7.45 -1.56
C THR A 6 10.01 -6.12 -1.85
N ASP A 7 9.71 -5.48 -2.98
CA ASP A 7 10.30 -4.20 -3.39
C ASP A 7 9.26 -3.06 -3.30
N TRP A 8 8.42 -2.92 -4.33
CA TRP A 8 7.45 -1.81 -4.43
C TRP A 8 6.12 -2.05 -3.72
N GLY A 9 5.77 -3.31 -3.46
CA GLY A 9 4.41 -3.69 -3.06
C GLY A 9 3.97 -3.02 -1.76
N LEU A 10 4.89 -2.84 -0.80
CA LEU A 10 4.58 -2.24 0.50
C LEU A 10 4.24 -0.76 0.35
N LEU A 11 5.01 -0.04 -0.47
CA LEU A 11 4.73 1.35 -0.83
C LEU A 11 3.35 1.45 -1.48
N VAL A 12 3.08 0.61 -2.49
CA VAL A 12 1.81 0.66 -3.23
C VAL A 12 0.63 0.43 -2.30
N ILE A 13 0.61 -0.64 -1.50
CA ILE A 13 -0.52 -0.95 -0.62
C ILE A 13 -0.75 0.14 0.44
N THR A 14 0.32 0.72 0.99
CA THR A 14 0.24 1.79 1.99
C THR A 14 -0.30 3.09 1.39
N PHE A 15 0.07 3.43 0.15
CA PHE A 15 -0.29 4.72 -0.46
C PHE A 15 -1.46 4.67 -1.44
N VAL A 16 -2.02 3.51 -1.78
CA VAL A 16 -3.24 3.40 -2.62
C VAL A 16 -4.41 4.26 -2.09
N PRO A 17 -4.72 4.30 -0.76
CA PRO A 17 -5.79 5.16 -0.26
C PRO A 17 -5.49 6.65 -0.49
N LEU A 18 -4.23 7.06 -0.29
CA LEU A 18 -3.80 8.44 -0.53
C LEU A 18 -3.89 8.80 -2.00
N ALA A 19 -3.44 7.90 -2.90
CA ALA A 19 -3.56 8.09 -4.34
C ALA A 19 -5.04 8.25 -4.76
N GLY A 20 -5.94 7.44 -4.20
CA GLY A 20 -7.38 7.58 -4.40
C GLY A 20 -7.90 8.96 -3.96
N ALA A 21 -7.47 9.44 -2.78
CA ALA A 21 -7.84 10.78 -2.30
C ALA A 21 -7.28 11.91 -3.18
N LEU A 22 -6.04 11.78 -3.67
CA LEU A 22 -5.44 12.75 -4.60
C LEU A 22 -6.20 12.78 -5.94
N LEU A 23 -6.65 11.63 -6.45
CA LEU A 23 -7.51 11.58 -7.64
C LEU A 23 -8.86 12.27 -7.40
N MET A 24 -9.44 12.12 -6.21
CA MET A 24 -10.65 12.84 -5.84
C MET A 24 -10.48 14.35 -5.84
N MET A 25 -9.30 14.88 -5.53
CA MET A 25 -9.06 16.33 -5.57
C MET A 25 -9.21 16.92 -6.98
N LEU A 26 -9.12 16.10 -8.02
CA LEU A 26 -9.34 16.51 -9.41
C LEU A 26 -10.81 16.46 -9.82
N ILE A 27 -11.68 15.88 -8.98
CA ILE A 27 -13.11 15.68 -9.25
C ILE A 27 -13.91 16.79 -8.53
N PRO A 28 -14.81 17.50 -9.23
CA PRO A 28 -15.70 18.49 -8.62
C PRO A 28 -16.49 17.90 -7.45
N GLN A 29 -16.71 18.70 -6.40
CA GLN A 29 -17.42 18.25 -5.20
C GLN A 29 -18.89 17.87 -5.47
N GLU A 30 -19.51 18.43 -6.50
CA GLU A 30 -20.91 18.11 -6.83
C GLU A 30 -21.08 16.68 -7.37
N ASN A 31 -19.99 16.08 -7.88
CA ASN A 31 -20.00 14.75 -8.49
C ASN A 31 -19.84 13.64 -7.45
N GLU A 32 -20.76 13.57 -6.49
CA GLU A 32 -20.73 12.63 -5.36
C GLU A 32 -20.58 11.16 -5.82
N GLU A 33 -21.28 10.77 -6.89
CA GLU A 33 -21.20 9.41 -7.43
C GLU A 33 -19.77 9.05 -7.87
N THR A 34 -19.08 9.96 -8.54
CA THR A 34 -17.70 9.73 -8.99
C THR A 34 -16.75 9.59 -7.79
N HIS A 35 -16.92 10.39 -6.73
CA HIS A 35 -16.15 10.24 -5.49
C HIS A 35 -16.39 8.88 -4.83
N LYS A 36 -17.64 8.39 -4.80
CA LYS A 36 -17.96 7.05 -4.27
C LYS A 36 -17.30 5.95 -5.07
N GLN A 37 -17.33 6.04 -6.41
CA GLN A 37 -16.70 5.07 -7.29
C GLN A 37 -15.18 5.04 -7.08
N VAL A 38 -14.53 6.20 -6.99
CA VAL A 38 -13.07 6.28 -6.77
C VAL A 38 -12.68 5.73 -5.41
N SER A 39 -13.41 6.05 -4.32
CA SER A 39 -13.10 5.48 -3.00
C SER A 39 -13.32 3.98 -2.94
N LEU A 40 -14.37 3.49 -3.60
CA LEU A 40 -14.63 2.05 -3.70
C LEU A 40 -13.51 1.34 -4.45
N LEU A 41 -13.09 1.86 -5.60
CA LEU A 41 -12.00 1.28 -6.39
C LEU A 41 -10.68 1.28 -5.61
N ALA A 42 -10.31 2.39 -4.96
CA ALA A 42 -9.11 2.47 -4.14
C ALA A 42 -9.16 1.45 -2.98
N SER A 43 -10.31 1.30 -2.33
CA SER A 43 -10.50 0.32 -1.24
C SER A 43 -10.40 -1.12 -1.74
N LEU A 44 -11.00 -1.43 -2.88
CA LEU A 44 -10.91 -2.76 -3.50
C LEU A 44 -9.49 -3.10 -3.96
N LEU A 45 -8.74 -2.12 -4.47
CA LEU A 45 -7.33 -2.30 -4.82
C LEU A 45 -6.49 -2.59 -3.57
N ALA A 46 -6.66 -1.82 -2.49
CA ALA A 46 -5.97 -2.08 -1.23
C ALA A 46 -6.32 -3.46 -0.66
N LEU A 47 -7.60 -3.86 -0.72
CA LEU A 47 -8.05 -5.19 -0.32
C LEU A 47 -7.40 -6.30 -1.15
N ALA A 48 -7.39 -6.15 -2.48
CA ALA A 48 -6.81 -7.14 -3.38
C ALA A 48 -5.31 -7.34 -3.13
N LEU A 49 -4.56 -6.24 -2.93
CA LEU A 49 -3.16 -6.30 -2.54
C LEU A 49 -2.98 -6.98 -1.17
N GLY A 50 -3.79 -6.62 -0.17
CA GLY A 50 -3.74 -7.24 1.15
C GLY A 50 -4.01 -8.74 1.13
N VAL A 51 -4.98 -9.18 0.33
CA VAL A 51 -5.27 -10.61 0.10
C VAL A 51 -4.09 -11.30 -0.58
N TRP A 52 -3.46 -10.66 -1.56
CA TRP A 52 -2.26 -11.21 -2.20
C TRP A 52 -1.12 -11.40 -1.18
N TYR A 53 -0.87 -10.39 -0.35
CA TYR A 53 0.08 -10.48 0.76
C TYR A 53 -0.24 -11.64 1.71
N LEU A 54 -1.51 -11.83 2.06
CA LEU A 54 -1.98 -12.91 2.94
C LEU A 54 -1.67 -14.30 2.37
N PHE A 55 -1.83 -14.48 1.06
CA PHE A 55 -1.56 -15.76 0.40
C PHE A 55 -0.07 -16.06 0.21
N ASP A 56 0.77 -15.03 0.02
CA ASP A 56 2.23 -15.22 -0.12
C ASP A 56 2.97 -15.26 1.23
N PHE A 57 2.34 -14.80 2.32
CA PHE A 57 2.95 -14.80 3.66
C PHE A 57 3.29 -16.21 4.16
N ASN A 58 4.53 -16.40 4.62
CA ASN A 58 5.00 -17.65 5.23
C ASN A 58 4.70 -17.68 6.74
N TYR A 59 3.60 -18.32 7.13
CA TYR A 59 3.19 -18.44 8.53
C TYR A 59 4.15 -19.21 9.44
N GLY A 60 5.10 -19.97 8.87
CA GLY A 60 6.12 -20.70 9.64
C GLY A 60 7.35 -19.86 10.01
N ALA A 61 7.53 -18.68 9.38
CA ALA A 61 8.69 -17.82 9.57
C ALA A 61 8.43 -16.71 10.61
N ALA A 62 8.14 -17.10 11.86
CA ALA A 62 7.79 -16.16 12.93
C ALA A 62 8.98 -15.34 13.48
N GLY A 63 10.22 -15.69 13.13
CA GLY A 63 11.44 -15.04 13.63
C GLY A 63 11.88 -13.80 12.85
N SER A 64 11.18 -13.44 11.77
CA SER A 64 11.58 -12.35 10.88
C SER A 64 10.36 -11.64 10.30
N LEU A 65 10.47 -10.32 10.12
CA LEU A 65 9.54 -9.58 9.29
C LEU A 65 9.79 -9.93 7.81
N GLN A 66 8.73 -10.28 7.08
CA GLN A 66 8.84 -10.80 5.70
C GLN A 66 8.78 -9.71 4.64
N TYR A 67 8.11 -8.61 4.93
CA TYR A 67 8.00 -7.45 4.05
C TYR A 67 8.48 -6.23 4.83
N VAL A 68 9.71 -5.82 4.58
CA VAL A 68 10.40 -4.73 5.27
C VAL A 68 11.02 -3.81 4.24
N VAL A 69 10.87 -2.52 4.47
CA VAL A 69 11.64 -1.47 3.82
C VAL A 69 12.55 -0.89 4.91
N ASP A 70 13.85 -1.12 4.77
CA ASP A 70 14.89 -0.66 5.70
C ASP A 70 15.70 0.43 4.98
N GLU A 71 15.34 1.69 5.25
CA GLU A 71 15.90 2.85 4.57
C GLU A 71 16.51 3.81 5.58
N ASN A 72 17.70 4.33 5.27
CA ASN A 72 18.41 5.22 6.17
C ASN A 72 17.72 6.59 6.18
N TRP A 73 17.21 7.00 7.33
CA TRP A 73 16.56 8.30 7.49
C TRP A 73 17.55 9.38 7.93
N ILE A 74 18.43 9.05 8.88
CA ILE A 74 19.42 10.00 9.43
C ILE A 74 20.76 9.30 9.54
N ASP A 75 21.63 9.55 8.56
CA ASP A 75 22.94 8.90 8.41
C ASP A 75 23.83 9.07 9.64
N VAL A 76 23.85 10.27 10.23
CA VAL A 76 24.77 10.62 11.33
C VAL A 76 24.56 9.74 12.56
N ILE A 77 23.33 9.28 12.80
CA ILE A 77 22.98 8.44 13.94
C ILE A 77 22.64 7.00 13.52
N ASN A 78 22.85 6.65 12.26
CA ASN A 78 22.41 5.38 11.68
C ASN A 78 20.93 5.06 12.00
N SER A 79 20.05 6.07 11.88
CA SER A 79 18.61 5.87 12.05
C SER A 79 18.06 5.21 10.79
N ARG A 80 17.49 4.03 10.95
CA ARG A 80 16.89 3.21 9.90
C ARG A 80 15.66 2.48 10.46
#